data_AF-A0A554K1H0-F1
#
_entry.id   AF-A0A554K1H0-F1
#
_cell.length_a   1.000
_cell.length_b   1.000
_cell.length_c   1.000
_cell.angle_alpha   90.00
_cell.angle_beta   90.00
_cell.angle_gamma   90.00
#
_symmetry.space_group_name_H-M   'P 1'
#
loop_
_entity.id
_entity.type
_entity.pdbx_description
1 polymer ?
#
loop_
_entity_poly.entity_id
_entity_poly.type
_entity_poly.pdbx_seq_one_letter_code
_entity_poly.pdbx_strand_id
1 'polypeptide(L)'
;MRKESFGIGDYIHVYNRGNRKQAIVKSTADRDHFLQMLFYFNTESTPPNPFFDLRSKLRLNLNSFIWPENWQPRKQIVKILSFALMENHFHLILQEITEGGVAKFMQRLGTGLVMYFNTKYKETGRLFQGSYKAKLVDKDLYLNYLSVYVQVKNIFELYPGGLAKVVREFDKIYDFATKFPYGSLPYFLGNIDKQIIDKELLKSTFPKPADYKKFARECIIMNLDEKLGDLTLAN
;
A
#
# COMPACT_ATOMS: atom_id res chain seq x y z
N MET A 1 -17.01 -2.46 -11.84
CA MET A 1 -16.76 -1.73 -13.11
C MET A 1 -15.70 -0.68 -12.83
N ARG A 2 -14.58 -0.66 -13.57
CA ARG A 2 -13.60 0.43 -13.53
C ARG A 2 -14.29 1.70 -14.04
N LYS A 3 -14.17 2.83 -13.33
CA LYS A 3 -14.77 4.10 -13.75
C LYS A 3 -13.90 4.84 -14.77
N GLU A 4 -12.59 4.61 -14.74
CA GLU A 4 -11.60 5.28 -15.59
C GLU A 4 -10.73 4.23 -16.29
N SER A 5 -10.44 4.46 -17.57
CA SER A 5 -9.42 3.73 -18.31
C SER A 5 -8.06 4.34 -18.01
N PHE A 6 -7.09 3.52 -17.63
CA PHE A 6 -5.70 3.90 -17.44
C PHE A 6 -4.80 2.84 -18.08
N GLY A 7 -3.59 3.23 -18.47
CA GLY A 7 -2.63 2.43 -19.22
C GLY A 7 -1.20 2.55 -18.70
N ILE A 8 -0.25 2.09 -19.50
CA ILE A 8 1.17 2.08 -19.12
C ILE A 8 1.66 3.51 -18.89
N GLY A 9 2.33 3.73 -17.75
CA GLY A 9 2.89 5.01 -17.33
C GLY A 9 2.01 5.76 -16.32
N ASP A 10 0.70 5.48 -16.29
CA ASP A 10 -0.26 6.15 -15.42
C ASP A 10 -0.02 5.83 -13.95
N TYR A 11 -0.38 6.79 -13.10
CA TYR A 11 -0.39 6.65 -11.65
C TYR A 11 -1.83 6.45 -11.15
N ILE A 12 -2.03 5.43 -10.34
CA ILE A 12 -3.35 5.01 -9.88
C ILE A 12 -3.35 4.94 -8.36
N HIS A 13 -4.28 5.64 -7.74
CA HIS A 13 -4.64 5.42 -6.35
C HIS A 13 -5.58 4.22 -6.26
N VAL A 14 -5.15 3.18 -5.57
CA VAL A 14 -5.94 1.96 -5.36
C VAL A 14 -6.23 1.75 -3.89
N TYR A 15 -7.48 1.47 -3.56
CA TYR A 15 -7.87 1.17 -2.18
C TYR A 15 -9.03 0.18 -2.11
N ASN A 16 -9.12 -0.54 -1.00
CA ASN A 16 -10.28 -1.37 -0.67
C ASN A 16 -10.49 -1.43 0.84
N ARG A 17 -11.74 -1.65 1.26
CA ARG A 17 -12.18 -1.66 2.65
C ARG A 17 -13.01 -2.91 2.95
N GLY A 18 -12.80 -3.47 4.14
CA GLY A 18 -13.53 -4.60 4.67
C GLY A 18 -15.04 -4.33 4.70
N ASN A 19 -15.82 -5.36 4.39
CA ASN A 19 -17.27 -5.29 4.45
C ASN A 19 -17.72 -4.81 5.85
N ARG A 20 -18.75 -3.97 5.93
CA ARG A 20 -19.20 -3.39 7.21
C ARG A 20 -18.08 -2.75 8.07
N LYS A 21 -17.02 -2.25 7.42
CA LYS A 21 -15.79 -1.71 8.06
C LYS A 21 -15.05 -2.73 8.94
N GLN A 22 -15.26 -4.03 8.75
CA GLN A 22 -14.59 -5.10 9.48
C GLN A 22 -13.09 -5.13 9.21
N ALA A 23 -12.33 -5.69 10.15
CA ALA A 23 -10.90 -5.94 9.98
C ALA A 23 -10.63 -6.86 8.77
N ILE A 24 -9.69 -6.44 7.92
CA ILE A 24 -9.12 -7.26 6.83
C ILE A 24 -7.82 -7.95 7.27
N VAL A 25 -7.25 -7.53 8.39
CA VAL A 25 -6.09 -8.11 9.08
C VAL A 25 -6.33 -8.03 10.59
N LYS A 26 -6.16 -9.12 11.34
CA LYS A 26 -6.43 -9.20 12.79
C LYS A 26 -5.16 -9.36 13.64
N SER A 27 -4.02 -9.66 13.03
CA SER A 27 -2.76 -9.98 13.69
C SER A 27 -1.55 -9.46 12.91
N THR A 28 -0.41 -9.33 13.59
CA THR A 28 0.90 -9.03 12.97
C THR A 28 1.21 -9.98 11.81
N ALA A 29 0.93 -11.29 11.98
CA ALA A 29 1.15 -12.28 10.94
C ALA A 29 0.30 -12.04 9.67
N ASP A 30 -0.91 -11.48 9.80
CA ASP A 30 -1.71 -11.11 8.62
C ASP A 30 -1.12 -9.91 7.90
N ARG A 31 -0.61 -8.94 8.67
CA ARG A 31 0.00 -7.73 8.13
C ARG A 31 1.31 -8.05 7.42
N ASP A 32 2.13 -8.92 8.00
CA ASP A 32 3.32 -9.47 7.34
C ASP A 32 2.96 -10.21 6.04
N HIS A 33 1.90 -11.03 6.09
CA HIS A 33 1.44 -11.72 4.90
C HIS A 33 0.95 -10.76 3.80
N PHE A 34 0.29 -9.67 4.16
CA PHE A 34 -0.06 -8.61 3.23
C PHE A 34 1.16 -8.01 2.54
N LEU A 35 2.22 -7.66 3.30
CA LEU A 35 3.46 -7.16 2.72
C LEU A 35 4.10 -8.19 1.77
N GLN A 36 4.11 -9.47 2.18
CA GLN A 36 4.61 -10.55 1.33
C GLN A 36 3.81 -10.64 0.02
N MET A 37 2.48 -10.48 0.07
CA MET A 37 1.63 -10.46 -1.14
C MET A 37 1.96 -9.28 -2.06
N LEU A 38 2.23 -8.08 -1.51
CA LEU A 38 2.68 -6.94 -2.32
C LEU A 38 3.94 -7.27 -3.14
N PHE A 39 4.87 -8.01 -2.54
CA PHE A 39 6.10 -8.41 -3.21
C PHE A 39 5.91 -9.57 -4.19
N TYR A 40 5.40 -10.71 -3.71
CA TYR A 40 5.37 -11.97 -4.47
C TYR A 40 4.28 -12.02 -5.55
N PHE A 41 3.21 -11.23 -5.43
CA PHE A 41 2.19 -11.15 -6.49
C PHE A 41 2.50 -10.12 -7.57
N ASN A 42 3.46 -9.21 -7.33
CA ASN A 42 3.92 -8.24 -8.31
C ASN A 42 4.93 -8.88 -9.28
N THR A 43 4.40 -9.68 -10.19
CA THR A 43 5.16 -10.41 -11.22
C THR A 43 4.26 -10.67 -12.44
N GLU A 44 4.81 -10.86 -13.63
CA GLU A 44 4.04 -11.24 -14.80
C GLU A 44 3.45 -12.65 -14.65
N SER A 45 4.28 -13.61 -14.25
CA SER A 45 3.88 -14.99 -14.00
C SER A 45 4.03 -15.33 -12.52
N THR A 46 2.98 -15.90 -11.93
CA THR A 46 3.00 -16.38 -10.54
C THR A 46 2.95 -17.90 -10.59
N PRO A 47 3.81 -18.61 -9.83
CA PRO A 47 3.65 -20.04 -9.62
C PRO A 47 2.23 -20.35 -9.13
N PRO A 48 1.63 -21.52 -9.42
CA PRO A 48 0.25 -21.82 -9.04
C PRO A 48 -0.05 -21.62 -7.55
N ASN A 49 0.91 -21.95 -6.67
CA ASN A 49 0.79 -21.81 -5.22
C ASN A 49 2.07 -21.20 -4.62
N PRO A 50 2.32 -19.89 -4.79
CA PRO A 50 3.61 -19.28 -4.47
C PRO A 50 3.91 -19.39 -2.98
N PHE A 51 2.94 -19.15 -2.10
CA PHE A 51 3.13 -19.23 -0.66
C PHE A 51 3.29 -20.66 -0.13
N PHE A 52 2.67 -21.65 -0.77
CA PHE A 52 2.93 -23.05 -0.45
C PHE A 52 4.36 -23.43 -0.85
N ASP A 53 4.78 -23.05 -2.06
CA ASP A 53 6.12 -23.33 -2.55
C ASP A 53 7.19 -22.68 -1.68
N LEU A 54 7.02 -21.39 -1.35
CA LEU A 54 7.96 -20.65 -0.51
C LEU A 54 8.06 -21.21 0.92
N ARG A 55 6.94 -21.62 1.53
CA ARG A 55 6.92 -22.13 2.92
C ARG A 55 7.29 -23.60 3.03
N SER A 56 6.69 -24.44 2.19
CA SER A 56 6.77 -25.90 2.32
C SER A 56 7.97 -26.48 1.58
N LYS A 57 8.30 -25.95 0.40
CA LYS A 57 9.42 -26.47 -0.41
C LYS A 57 10.71 -25.73 -0.13
N LEU A 58 10.67 -24.40 -0.16
CA LEU A 58 11.87 -23.57 -0.03
C LEU A 58 12.19 -23.19 1.42
N ARG A 59 11.23 -23.34 2.35
CA ARG A 59 11.37 -23.00 3.78
C ARG A 59 11.94 -21.60 4.02
N LEU A 60 11.61 -20.66 3.15
CA LEU A 60 12.15 -19.31 3.19
C LEU A 60 11.53 -18.50 4.32
N ASN A 61 12.35 -17.67 4.98
CA ASN A 61 11.84 -16.58 5.78
C ASN A 61 11.22 -15.53 4.84
N LEU A 62 9.91 -15.56 4.66
CA LEU A 62 9.19 -14.67 3.73
C LEU A 62 9.35 -13.18 4.07
N ASN A 63 9.77 -12.86 5.30
CA ASN A 63 10.06 -11.49 5.71
C ASN A 63 11.43 -10.98 5.22
N SER A 64 12.21 -11.82 4.51
CA SER A 64 13.42 -11.40 3.78
C SER A 64 13.11 -10.81 2.39
N PHE A 65 11.90 -11.02 1.85
CA PHE A 65 11.49 -10.49 0.54
C PHE A 65 12.46 -10.87 -0.59
N ILE A 66 13.01 -12.08 -0.52
CA ILE A 66 13.90 -12.62 -1.56
C ILE A 66 13.05 -13.35 -2.60
N TRP A 67 13.30 -13.04 -3.88
CA TRP A 67 12.75 -13.79 -4.99
C TRP A 67 13.55 -15.09 -5.18
N PRO A 68 12.91 -16.27 -5.20
CA PRO A 68 13.62 -17.53 -5.36
C PRO A 68 14.37 -17.63 -6.70
N GLU A 69 15.61 -18.10 -6.67
CA GLU A 69 16.44 -18.26 -7.88
C GLU A 69 15.92 -19.37 -8.81
N ASN A 70 15.25 -20.38 -8.26
CA ASN A 70 14.66 -21.47 -9.01
C ASN A 70 13.30 -21.11 -9.64
N TRP A 71 12.79 -19.91 -9.36
CA TRP A 71 11.63 -19.37 -10.06
C TRP A 71 12.07 -18.64 -11.33
N GLN A 72 11.13 -18.43 -12.24
CA GLN A 72 11.38 -17.54 -13.39
C GLN A 72 11.76 -16.13 -12.90
N PRO A 73 12.60 -15.38 -13.64
CA PRO A 73 12.99 -14.03 -13.25
C PRO A 73 11.79 -13.15 -12.94
N ARG A 74 11.88 -12.38 -11.84
CA ARG A 74 10.80 -11.49 -11.40
C ARG A 74 10.65 -10.33 -12.38
N LYS A 75 9.61 -10.39 -13.21
CA LYS A 75 9.20 -9.26 -14.07
C LYS A 75 8.04 -8.53 -13.42
N GLN A 76 8.30 -7.41 -12.76
CA GLN A 76 7.26 -6.61 -12.11
C GLN A 76 6.25 -6.08 -13.15
N ILE A 77 4.98 -6.03 -12.77
CA ILE A 77 3.86 -5.56 -13.62
C ILE A 77 3.32 -4.19 -13.18
N VAL A 78 3.68 -3.78 -11.97
CA VAL A 78 3.43 -2.43 -11.42
C VAL A 78 4.64 -1.96 -10.64
N LYS A 79 4.86 -0.65 -10.58
CA LYS A 79 5.69 -0.05 -9.51
C LYS A 79 4.76 0.33 -8.35
N ILE A 80 5.12 -0.07 -7.12
CA ILE A 80 4.41 0.35 -5.92
C ILE A 80 5.12 1.59 -5.39
N LEU A 81 4.54 2.77 -5.50
CA LEU A 81 5.18 4.02 -5.06
C LEU A 81 4.98 4.26 -3.56
N SER A 82 3.80 3.91 -3.06
CA SER A 82 3.45 4.05 -1.65
C SER A 82 2.33 3.08 -1.29
N PHE A 83 2.29 2.68 -0.02
CA PHE A 83 1.21 1.93 0.58
C PHE A 83 0.97 2.35 2.04
N ALA A 84 -0.24 2.06 2.52
CA ALA A 84 -0.57 2.00 3.94
C ALA A 84 -1.61 0.90 4.18
N LEU A 85 -1.38 0.09 5.21
CA LEU A 85 -2.29 -0.97 5.65
C LEU A 85 -2.85 -0.64 7.04
N MET A 86 -4.14 -0.37 7.06
CA MET A 86 -4.94 -0.19 8.26
C MET A 86 -5.59 -1.52 8.66
N GLU A 87 -6.28 -1.55 9.79
CA GLU A 87 -6.95 -2.78 10.24
C GLU A 87 -8.05 -3.22 9.28
N ASN A 88 -8.86 -2.29 8.78
CA ASN A 88 -10.05 -2.57 7.98
C ASN A 88 -9.93 -2.11 6.51
N HIS A 89 -8.82 -1.50 6.10
CA HIS A 89 -8.62 -1.04 4.73
C HIS A 89 -7.14 -0.92 4.37
N PHE A 90 -6.85 -0.76 3.09
CA PHE A 90 -5.51 -0.43 2.61
C PHE A 90 -5.57 0.61 1.50
N HIS A 91 -4.45 1.30 1.31
CA HIS A 91 -4.21 2.21 0.19
C HIS A 91 -2.89 1.85 -0.50
N LEU A 92 -2.86 1.96 -1.82
CA LEU A 92 -1.71 1.80 -2.68
C LEU A 92 -1.67 2.96 -3.68
N ILE A 93 -0.47 3.44 -3.97
CA ILE A 93 -0.19 4.28 -5.13
C ILE A 93 0.63 3.41 -6.08
N LEU A 94 0.07 3.10 -7.23
CA LEU A 94 0.67 2.21 -8.22
C LEU A 94 1.00 2.99 -9.49
N GLN A 95 2.10 2.64 -10.15
CA GLN A 95 2.31 2.99 -11.54
C GLN A 95 2.16 1.73 -12.40
N GLU A 96 1.36 1.80 -13.45
CA GLU A 96 1.23 0.69 -14.39
C GLU A 96 2.45 0.65 -15.32
N ILE A 97 3.15 -0.50 -15.38
CA ILE A 97 4.34 -0.69 -16.24
C ILE A 97 4.17 -1.83 -17.25
N THR A 98 3.02 -2.51 -17.20
CA THR A 98 2.60 -3.54 -18.14
C THR A 98 1.11 -3.36 -18.36
N GLU A 99 0.64 -3.50 -19.60
CA GLU A 99 -0.77 -3.37 -19.91
C GLU A 99 -1.64 -4.33 -19.08
N GLY A 100 -2.66 -3.80 -18.41
CA GLY A 100 -3.50 -4.54 -17.48
C GLY A 100 -2.80 -4.91 -16.17
N GLY A 101 -1.60 -4.39 -15.91
CA GLY A 101 -0.73 -4.75 -14.78
C GLY A 101 -1.40 -4.51 -13.43
N VAL A 102 -2.04 -3.33 -13.25
CA VAL A 102 -2.78 -3.03 -12.02
C VAL A 102 -3.98 -3.97 -11.84
N ALA A 103 -4.68 -4.34 -12.93
CA ALA A 103 -5.82 -5.24 -12.85
C ALA A 103 -5.38 -6.61 -12.32
N LYS A 104 -4.34 -7.15 -12.96
CA LYS A 104 -3.75 -8.45 -12.66
C LYS A 104 -3.16 -8.50 -11.26
N PHE A 105 -2.43 -7.45 -10.86
CA PHE A 105 -1.88 -7.32 -9.51
C PHE A 105 -2.99 -7.31 -8.45
N MET A 106 -4.02 -6.47 -8.64
CA MET A 106 -5.11 -6.33 -7.67
C MET A 106 -6.03 -7.54 -7.61
N GLN A 107 -6.20 -8.27 -8.73
CA GLN A 107 -6.90 -9.55 -8.73
C GLN A 107 -6.18 -10.55 -7.83
N ARG A 108 -4.85 -10.67 -7.95
CA ARG A 108 -4.05 -11.58 -7.12
C ARG A 108 -4.04 -11.17 -5.65
N LEU A 109 -3.79 -9.88 -5.37
CA LEU A 109 -3.80 -9.35 -4.00
C LEU A 109 -5.16 -9.52 -3.33
N GLY A 110 -6.24 -9.14 -4.02
CA GLY A 110 -7.60 -9.22 -3.50
C GLY A 110 -8.03 -10.66 -3.24
N THR A 111 -7.86 -11.55 -4.22
CA THR A 111 -8.21 -12.97 -4.08
C THR A 111 -7.34 -13.65 -3.02
N GLY A 112 -6.02 -13.43 -3.03
CA GLY A 112 -5.10 -14.00 -2.07
C GLY A 112 -5.41 -13.58 -0.64
N LEU A 113 -5.74 -12.30 -0.40
CA LEU A 113 -6.10 -11.81 0.93
C LEU A 113 -7.43 -12.39 1.42
N VAL A 114 -8.46 -12.48 0.56
CA VAL A 114 -9.74 -13.13 0.89
C VAL A 114 -9.53 -14.60 1.24
N MET A 115 -8.82 -15.34 0.40
CA MET A 115 -8.55 -16.77 0.62
C MET A 115 -7.77 -16.99 1.91
N TYR A 116 -6.68 -16.25 2.11
CA TYR A 116 -5.86 -16.33 3.32
C TYR A 116 -6.69 -16.06 4.58
N PHE A 117 -7.46 -14.97 4.59
CA PHE A 117 -8.28 -14.58 5.73
C PHE A 117 -9.34 -15.64 6.03
N ASN A 118 -10.11 -16.07 5.02
CA ASN A 118 -11.17 -17.06 5.19
C ASN A 118 -10.62 -18.40 5.68
N THR A 119 -9.52 -18.89 5.10
CA THR A 119 -8.89 -20.13 5.55
C THR A 119 -8.37 -20.02 6.98
N LYS A 120 -7.67 -18.93 7.34
CA LYS A 120 -7.08 -18.76 8.67
C LYS A 120 -8.12 -18.61 9.76
N TYR A 121 -9.18 -17.84 9.49
CA TYR A 121 -10.22 -17.52 10.47
C TYR A 121 -11.46 -18.41 10.38
N LYS A 122 -11.44 -19.42 9.51
CA LYS A 122 -12.59 -20.32 9.24
C LYS A 122 -13.86 -19.56 8.85
N GLU A 123 -13.68 -18.46 8.13
CA GLU A 123 -14.75 -17.60 7.62
C GLU A 123 -15.13 -17.99 6.20
N THR A 124 -16.29 -17.54 5.73
CA THR A 124 -16.73 -17.73 4.34
C THR A 124 -17.29 -16.44 3.76
N GLY A 125 -17.37 -16.37 2.42
CA GLY A 125 -17.94 -15.22 1.73
C GLY A 125 -16.96 -14.08 1.46
N ARG A 126 -17.49 -12.87 1.28
CA ARG A 126 -16.73 -11.69 0.83
C ARG A 126 -16.04 -11.00 2.01
N LEU A 127 -14.73 -10.77 1.93
CA LEU A 127 -14.02 -9.94 2.91
C LEU A 127 -14.29 -8.43 2.72
N PHE A 128 -14.33 -7.97 1.46
CA PHE A 128 -14.42 -6.56 1.09
C PHE A 128 -15.85 -6.09 0.78
N GLN A 129 -16.10 -4.78 0.89
CA GLN A 129 -17.37 -4.14 0.49
C GLN A 129 -17.67 -4.27 -1.02
N GLY A 130 -16.66 -4.55 -1.83
CA GLY A 130 -16.79 -4.78 -3.26
C GLY A 130 -15.43 -4.91 -3.93
N SER A 131 -15.41 -4.73 -5.25
CA SER A 131 -14.17 -4.55 -6.01
C SER A 131 -13.37 -3.36 -5.48
N TYR A 132 -12.04 -3.43 -5.61
CA TYR A 132 -11.17 -2.31 -5.29
C TYR A 132 -11.61 -1.04 -6.06
N LYS A 133 -11.35 0.12 -5.46
CA LYS A 133 -11.47 1.41 -6.13
C LYS A 133 -10.12 1.77 -6.73
N ALA A 134 -10.15 2.36 -7.92
CA ALA A 134 -9.00 2.84 -8.64
C ALA A 134 -9.34 4.21 -9.23
N LYS A 135 -8.44 5.17 -9.06
CA LYS A 135 -8.55 6.54 -9.56
C LYS A 135 -7.23 6.97 -10.17
N LEU A 136 -7.30 7.58 -11.34
CA LEU A 136 -6.12 8.18 -11.97
C LEU A 136 -5.60 9.33 -11.11
N VAL A 137 -4.29 9.50 -11.07
CA VAL A 137 -3.62 10.53 -10.30
C VAL A 137 -2.69 11.27 -11.22
N ASP A 138 -2.85 12.60 -11.27
CA ASP A 138 -1.94 13.44 -12.03
C ASP A 138 -0.54 13.37 -11.43
N LYS A 139 0.47 13.19 -12.30
CA LYS A 139 1.89 12.99 -11.93
C LYS A 139 2.48 14.14 -11.10
N ASP A 140 1.86 15.32 -11.15
CA ASP A 140 2.37 16.54 -10.54
C ASP A 140 2.05 16.62 -9.04
N LEU A 141 1.76 17.83 -8.55
CA LEU A 141 1.52 18.14 -7.14
C LEU A 141 0.48 17.23 -6.47
N TYR A 142 -0.49 16.71 -7.22
CA TYR A 142 -1.48 15.75 -6.74
C TYR A 142 -0.86 14.45 -6.23
N LEU A 143 0.15 13.92 -6.91
CA LEU A 143 0.83 12.70 -6.49
C LEU A 143 1.58 12.90 -5.16
N ASN A 144 2.17 14.08 -4.96
CA ASN A 144 2.84 14.45 -3.71
C ASN A 144 1.83 14.57 -2.56
N TYR A 145 0.70 15.24 -2.78
CA TYR A 145 -0.37 15.31 -1.78
C TYR A 145 -0.90 13.92 -1.44
N LEU A 146 -1.11 13.08 -2.45
CA LEU A 146 -1.56 11.71 -2.27
C LEU A 146 -0.54 10.86 -1.53
N SER A 147 0.76 11.05 -1.78
CA SER A 147 1.80 10.33 -1.05
C SER A 147 1.77 10.68 0.44
N VAL A 148 1.55 11.95 0.80
CA VAL A 148 1.37 12.37 2.20
C VAL A 148 0.09 11.76 2.77
N TYR A 149 -1.01 11.79 2.03
CA TYR A 149 -2.27 11.18 2.47
C TYR A 149 -2.08 9.69 2.80
N VAL A 150 -1.47 8.93 1.89
CA VAL A 150 -1.23 7.48 2.07
C VAL A 150 -0.21 7.22 3.18
N GLN A 151 0.95 7.87 3.14
CA GLN A 151 2.08 7.53 4.01
C GLN A 151 2.02 8.15 5.41
N VAL A 152 1.23 9.20 5.59
CA VAL A 152 1.24 10.02 6.81
C VAL A 152 -0.17 10.13 7.36
N LYS A 153 -1.11 10.72 6.63
CA LYS A 153 -2.47 10.99 7.14
C LYS A 153 -3.22 9.72 7.52
N ASN A 154 -3.19 8.66 6.72
CA ASN A 154 -3.87 7.40 7.06
C ASN A 154 -3.32 6.77 8.35
N ILE A 155 -2.01 6.86 8.58
CA ILE A 155 -1.40 6.35 9.82
C ILE A 155 -1.90 7.15 11.03
N PHE A 156 -2.24 8.43 10.84
CA PHE A 156 -2.76 9.29 11.90
C PHE A 156 -4.16 8.86 12.37
N GLU A 157 -4.91 8.10 11.59
CA GLU A 157 -6.18 7.52 12.04
C GLU A 157 -5.98 6.51 13.20
N LEU A 158 -4.76 6.01 13.39
CA LEU A 158 -4.40 5.17 14.54
C LEU A 158 -4.28 5.98 15.84
N TYR A 159 -4.30 7.31 15.78
CA TYR A 159 -4.10 8.18 16.93
C TYR A 159 -5.42 8.68 17.51
N PRO A 160 -5.71 8.40 18.79
CA PRO A 160 -6.90 8.93 19.44
C PRO A 160 -6.76 10.44 19.69
N GLY A 161 -7.74 11.22 19.25
CA GLY A 161 -7.83 12.67 19.46
C GLY A 161 -8.05 13.53 18.21
N GLY A 162 -8.18 12.90 17.03
CA GLY A 162 -8.57 13.58 15.79
C GLY A 162 -7.52 14.56 15.25
N LEU A 163 -7.89 15.26 14.16
CA LEU A 163 -6.97 16.12 13.40
C LEU A 163 -6.33 17.24 14.24
N ALA A 164 -7.07 17.83 15.18
CA ALA A 164 -6.56 18.90 16.05
C ALA A 164 -5.39 18.44 16.93
N LYS A 165 -5.43 17.21 17.45
CA LYS A 165 -4.32 16.64 18.20
C LYS A 165 -3.16 16.28 17.28
N VAL A 166 -3.46 15.77 16.09
CA VAL A 166 -2.46 15.45 15.07
C VAL A 166 -1.63 16.67 14.68
N VAL A 167 -2.26 17.82 14.46
CA VAL A 167 -1.54 19.07 14.12
C VAL A 167 -0.61 19.49 15.26
N ARG A 168 -1.08 19.43 16.52
CA ARG A 168 -0.28 19.81 17.69
C ARG A 168 0.87 18.87 17.97
N GLU A 169 0.68 17.56 17.76
CA GLU A 169 1.68 16.52 18.04
C GLU A 169 2.37 16.00 16.76
N PHE A 170 2.37 16.79 15.68
CA PHE A 170 2.82 16.33 14.35
C PHE A 170 4.16 15.59 14.38
N ASP A 171 5.17 16.14 15.06
CA ASP A 171 6.51 15.54 15.09
C ASP A 171 6.51 14.15 15.72
N LYS A 172 5.83 13.99 16.86
CA LYS A 172 5.74 12.71 17.57
C LYS A 172 5.05 11.65 16.72
N ILE A 173 4.00 12.04 16.00
CA ILE A 173 3.23 11.12 15.16
C ILE A 173 3.99 10.80 13.88
N TYR A 174 4.66 11.78 13.28
CA TYR A 174 5.54 11.57 12.14
C TYR A 174 6.66 10.60 12.51
N ASP A 175 7.29 10.77 13.68
CA ASP A 175 8.34 9.87 14.16
C ASP A 175 7.83 8.43 14.36
N PHE A 176 6.58 8.25 14.79
CA PHE A 176 5.96 6.92 14.79
C PHE A 176 5.74 6.38 13.38
N ALA A 177 5.22 7.21 12.47
CA ALA A 177 5.03 6.82 11.08
C ALA A 177 6.35 6.38 10.43
N THR A 178 7.49 7.00 10.77
CA THR A 178 8.83 6.58 10.31
C THR A 178 9.31 5.22 10.84
N LYS A 179 8.57 4.61 11.76
CA LYS A 179 8.86 3.30 12.37
C LYS A 179 7.76 2.28 12.09
N PHE A 180 6.63 2.70 11.52
CA PHE A 180 5.46 1.85 11.31
C PHE A 180 5.64 0.97 10.05
N PRO A 181 5.90 -0.35 10.19
CA PRO A 181 6.33 -1.18 9.06
C PRO A 181 5.23 -1.48 8.04
N TYR A 182 3.98 -1.16 8.39
CA TYR A 182 2.80 -1.37 7.54
C TYR A 182 2.35 -0.08 6.81
N GLY A 183 3.16 0.97 6.91
CA GLY A 183 3.15 2.12 6.02
C GLY A 183 4.46 2.20 5.24
N SER A 184 4.43 2.82 4.07
CA SER A 184 5.60 2.92 3.19
C SER A 184 6.60 4.02 3.57
N LEU A 185 6.26 4.91 4.51
CA LEU A 185 7.17 5.98 4.96
C LEU A 185 8.56 5.49 5.40
N PRO A 186 8.69 4.49 6.30
CA PRO A 186 10.01 3.97 6.68
C PRO A 186 10.78 3.37 5.50
N TYR A 187 10.09 2.83 4.51
CA TYR A 187 10.73 2.28 3.31
C TYR A 187 11.27 3.43 2.46
N PHE A 188 10.46 4.47 2.24
CA PHE A 188 10.86 5.65 1.48
C PHE A 188 12.08 6.34 2.11
N LEU A 189 12.05 6.53 3.44
CA LEU A 189 13.14 7.15 4.20
C LEU A 189 14.40 6.28 4.33
N GLY A 190 14.33 4.99 4.00
CA GLY A 190 15.46 4.06 4.11
C GLY A 190 15.63 3.42 5.49
N ASN A 191 14.69 3.63 6.42
CA ASN A 191 14.68 2.96 7.73
C ASN A 191 14.37 1.46 7.61
N ILE A 192 13.66 1.06 6.56
CA ILE A 192 13.40 -0.34 6.20
C ILE A 192 13.92 -0.59 4.78
N ASP A 193 14.86 -1.51 4.66
CA ASP A 193 15.42 -1.92 3.38
C ASP A 193 14.76 -3.20 2.84
N LYS A 194 13.60 -3.02 2.21
CA LYS A 194 12.84 -4.09 1.56
C LYS A 194 12.38 -3.60 0.19
N GLN A 195 12.51 -4.46 -0.82
CA GLN A 195 12.22 -4.16 -2.22
C GLN A 195 10.71 -4.23 -2.55
N ILE A 196 9.87 -3.63 -1.71
CA ILE A 196 8.43 -3.54 -1.91
C ILE A 196 8.06 -2.32 -2.74
N ILE A 197 8.69 -1.16 -2.46
CA ILE A 197 8.36 0.10 -3.10
C ILE A 197 9.44 0.56 -4.07
N ASP A 198 9.02 1.24 -5.13
CA ASP A 198 9.86 2.06 -5.99
C ASP A 198 9.93 3.47 -5.38
N LYS A 199 11.15 3.93 -5.08
CA LYS A 199 11.41 5.18 -4.38
C LYS A 199 11.84 6.30 -5.34
N GLU A 200 12.07 6.00 -6.62
CA GLU A 200 12.78 6.89 -7.54
C GLU A 200 12.03 8.21 -7.70
N LEU A 201 10.73 8.13 -7.95
CA LEU A 201 9.89 9.31 -8.17
C LEU A 201 9.84 10.20 -6.94
N LEU A 202 9.50 9.65 -5.77
CA LEU A 202 9.44 10.44 -4.54
C LEU A 202 10.81 10.97 -4.11
N LYS A 203 11.91 10.24 -4.35
CA LYS A 203 13.27 10.73 -4.09
C LYS A 203 13.67 11.85 -5.04
N SER A 204 13.20 11.83 -6.29
CA SER A 204 13.45 12.91 -7.24
C SER A 204 12.78 14.22 -6.81
N THR A 205 11.55 14.13 -6.28
CA THR A 205 10.80 15.29 -5.76
C THR A 205 11.29 15.74 -4.39
N PHE A 206 11.62 14.80 -3.51
CA PHE A 206 12.06 15.06 -2.14
C PHE A 206 13.42 14.39 -1.89
N PRO A 207 14.52 15.01 -2.37
CA PRO A 207 15.87 14.43 -2.23
C PRO A 207 16.30 14.28 -0.77
N LYS A 208 15.82 15.18 0.11
CA LYS A 208 16.11 15.12 1.55
C LYS A 208 14.86 14.67 2.32
N PRO A 209 14.98 13.71 3.25
CA PRO A 209 13.91 13.33 4.19
C PRO A 209 13.24 14.52 4.90
N ALA A 210 14.00 15.56 5.22
CA ALA A 210 13.50 16.76 5.86
C ALA A 210 12.50 17.54 4.98
N ASP A 211 12.70 17.56 3.67
CA ASP A 211 11.82 18.25 2.72
C ASP A 211 10.45 17.57 2.68
N TYR A 212 10.43 16.24 2.67
CA TYR A 212 9.19 15.47 2.75
C TYR A 212 8.47 15.70 4.08
N LYS A 213 9.19 15.73 5.21
CA LYS A 213 8.60 16.00 6.54
C LYS A 213 7.98 17.40 6.59
N LYS A 214 8.66 18.41 6.03
CA LYS A 214 8.15 19.78 5.95
C LYS A 214 6.89 19.85 5.10
N PHE A 215 6.92 19.28 3.89
CA PHE A 215 5.77 19.22 3.00
C PHE A 215 4.58 18.48 3.62
N ALA A 216 4.83 17.35 4.30
CA ALA A 216 3.79 16.61 5.00
C ALA A 216 3.14 17.44 6.11
N ARG A 217 3.92 18.24 6.85
CA ARG A 217 3.37 19.15 7.88
C ARG A 217 2.44 20.20 7.26
N GLU A 218 2.89 20.83 6.19
CA GLU A 218 2.13 21.84 5.46
C GLU A 218 0.80 21.27 4.93
N CYS A 219 0.84 20.06 4.35
CA CYS A 219 -0.35 19.37 3.85
C CYS A 219 -1.40 19.10 4.94
N ILE A 220 -0.95 18.67 6.13
CA ILE A 220 -1.84 18.35 7.24
C ILE A 220 -2.53 19.60 7.79
N ILE A 221 -1.86 20.76 7.74
CA ILE A 221 -2.45 22.05 8.12
C ILE A 221 -3.48 22.52 7.08
N MET A 222 -3.23 22.29 5.78
CA MET A 222 -4.05 22.78 4.67
C MET A 222 -5.31 21.95 4.35
N ASN A 223 -5.72 21.04 5.22
CA ASN A 223 -6.84 20.10 5.02
C ASN A 223 -6.75 19.31 3.68
N LEU A 224 -5.89 18.29 3.65
CA LEU A 224 -5.68 17.41 2.48
C LEU A 224 -6.96 16.86 1.84
N ASP A 225 -8.01 16.60 2.61
CA ASP A 225 -9.23 15.97 2.08
C ASP A 225 -9.95 16.89 1.09
N GLU A 226 -9.90 18.21 1.29
CA GLU A 226 -10.45 19.19 0.34
C GLU A 226 -9.65 19.24 -0.97
N LYS A 227 -8.32 19.09 -0.89
CA LYS A 227 -7.43 19.13 -2.07
C LYS A 227 -7.50 17.85 -2.89
N LEU A 228 -7.60 16.71 -2.21
CA LEU A 228 -7.64 15.39 -2.83
C LEU A 228 -9.05 14.99 -3.26
N GLY A 229 -10.08 15.59 -2.64
CA GLY A 229 -11.48 15.35 -2.96
C GLY A 229 -11.79 13.86 -2.96
N ASP A 230 -12.13 13.35 -4.14
CA ASP A 230 -12.56 11.99 -4.33
C ASP A 230 -11.40 10.96 -4.25
N LEU A 231 -10.13 11.37 -4.32
CA LEU A 231 -8.96 10.50 -4.07
C LEU A 231 -8.85 10.03 -2.62
N THR A 232 -9.70 10.53 -1.72
CA THR A 232 -9.74 10.07 -0.32
C THR A 232 -10.82 9.00 -0.12
N LEU A 233 -10.62 8.15 0.88
CA LEU A 233 -11.64 7.21 1.31
C LEU A 233 -12.54 7.90 2.34
N ALA A 234 -13.81 8.14 1.99
CA ALA A 234 -14.79 8.73 2.90
C ALA A 234 -14.97 7.88 4.16
N ASN A 235 -14.79 8.49 5.33
CA ASN A 235 -14.74 7.76 6.60
C ASN A 235 -16.07 7.16 7.05
#